data_AF-A0A973NPG4-F1
#
_entry.id   AF-A0A973NPG4-F1
#
_cell.length_a   1.000
_cell.length_b   1.000
_cell.length_c   1.000
_cell.angle_alpha   90.00
_cell.angle_beta   90.00
_cell.angle_gamma   90.00
#
_symmetry.space_group_name_H-M   'P 1'
#
loop_
_entity.id
_entity.type
_entity.pdbx_description
1 polymer ?
#
loop_
_entity_poly.entity_id
_entity_poly.type
_entity_poly.pdbx_seq_one_letter_code
_entity_poly.pdbx_strand_id
1 'polypeptide(L)'
;MARSGIPFLVSGTYALASYTGIDRPTKDVDVFAKAGDALKMLHYFKGHGFDVEIVDERWLYRITRGELFVDVITNMPTVTTHVTDEWFVNAPEAELFGATVRLVPPTQFIWSKIFVQDHHRYDMADVAHVILKCHDAVDWRRLLSHMELYWEVLLIALLNFRFIYPSERHKVPRWLMEELLERLHDQADMKGPGKKVCRGRIFSPRDYAMDVDEWGYSDAVGNLEEQYGE
;
A
#
# COMPACT_ATOMS: atom_id res chain seq x y z
N MET A 1 14.33 -15.13 -6.49
CA MET A 1 13.64 -14.05 -7.22
C MET A 1 14.55 -13.46 -8.28
N ALA A 2 15.58 -12.66 -7.93
CA ALA A 2 16.44 -11.96 -8.90
C ALA A 2 16.96 -12.79 -10.09
N ARG A 3 17.41 -14.04 -9.85
CA ARG A 3 17.89 -14.95 -10.91
C ARG A 3 16.85 -15.37 -11.96
N SER A 4 15.55 -15.20 -11.70
CA SER A 4 14.52 -15.54 -12.69
C SER A 4 14.49 -14.56 -13.87
N GLY A 5 15.06 -13.35 -13.70
CA GLY A 5 14.98 -12.28 -14.70
C GLY A 5 13.57 -11.69 -14.88
N ILE A 6 12.59 -12.11 -14.08
CA ILE A 6 11.22 -11.62 -14.16
C ILE A 6 11.11 -10.32 -13.32
N PRO A 7 10.56 -9.23 -13.85
CA PRO A 7 10.45 -7.97 -13.10
C PRO A 7 9.57 -8.06 -11.84
N PHE A 8 10.10 -7.57 -10.71
CA PHE A 8 9.38 -7.30 -9.46
C PHE A 8 9.98 -6.10 -8.74
N LEU A 9 9.26 -5.60 -7.74
CA LEU A 9 9.70 -4.61 -6.78
C LEU A 9 9.55 -5.20 -5.37
N VAL A 10 10.58 -5.10 -4.53
CA VAL A 10 10.48 -5.48 -3.12
C VAL A 10 9.75 -4.39 -2.34
N SER A 11 8.82 -4.78 -1.48
CA SER A 11 8.05 -3.89 -0.61
C SER A 11 8.14 -4.34 0.85
N GLY A 12 7.15 -3.95 1.66
CA GLY A 12 6.99 -4.43 3.03
C GLY A 12 8.17 -4.10 3.93
N THR A 13 8.43 -4.98 4.88
CA THR A 13 9.48 -4.84 5.90
C THR A 13 10.86 -4.57 5.29
N TYR A 14 11.22 -5.23 4.18
CA TYR A 14 12.55 -5.09 3.58
C TYR A 14 12.75 -3.76 2.84
N ALA A 15 11.72 -3.26 2.15
CA ALA A 15 11.78 -1.92 1.57
C ALA A 15 11.81 -0.86 2.68
N LEU A 16 11.00 -1.02 3.73
CA LEU A 16 11.02 -0.12 4.89
C LEU A 16 12.41 -0.07 5.54
N ALA A 17 13.03 -1.23 5.79
CA ALA A 17 14.36 -1.32 6.36
C ALA A 17 15.41 -0.62 5.48
N SER A 18 15.32 -0.79 4.17
CA SER A 18 16.21 -0.14 3.20
C SER A 18 16.08 1.39 3.24
N TYR A 19 14.87 1.92 3.41
CA TYR A 19 14.61 3.36 3.47
C TYR A 19 14.91 4.00 4.82
N THR A 20 14.72 3.27 5.91
CA THR A 20 14.64 3.86 7.25
C THR A 20 15.69 3.34 8.22
N GLY A 21 16.30 2.19 7.92
CA GLY A 21 17.17 1.45 8.84
C GLY A 21 16.40 0.69 9.94
N ILE A 22 15.07 0.72 9.93
CA ILE A 22 14.25 -0.03 10.89
C ILE A 22 14.21 -1.49 10.47
N ASP A 23 14.91 -2.33 11.24
CA ASP A 23 14.92 -3.78 11.03
C ASP A 23 13.93 -4.45 12.00
N ARG A 24 13.01 -5.26 11.45
CA ARG A 24 12.00 -6.00 12.21
C ARG A 24 11.97 -7.44 11.69
N PRO A 25 11.87 -8.45 12.57
CA PRO A 25 11.63 -9.82 12.13
C PRO A 25 10.34 -9.91 11.32
N THR A 26 10.40 -10.59 10.17
CA THR A 26 9.26 -10.83 9.28
C THR A 26 9.35 -12.25 8.76
N LYS A 27 8.21 -12.92 8.58
CA LYS A 27 8.14 -14.32 8.10
C LYS A 27 7.98 -14.42 6.57
N ASP A 28 7.78 -13.28 5.95
CA ASP A 28 7.26 -13.06 4.61
C ASP A 28 8.06 -12.00 3.86
N VAL A 29 8.06 -12.12 2.53
CA VAL A 29 8.60 -11.11 1.62
C VAL A 29 7.47 -10.62 0.74
N ASP A 30 7.13 -9.34 0.85
CA ASP A 30 6.20 -8.69 -0.07
C ASP A 30 6.95 -8.26 -1.35
N VAL A 31 6.44 -8.67 -2.51
CA VAL A 31 6.87 -8.15 -3.80
C VAL A 31 5.69 -7.67 -4.63
N PHE A 32 5.90 -6.60 -5.38
CA PHE A 32 4.94 -6.07 -6.34
C PHE A 32 5.37 -6.46 -7.75
N ALA A 33 4.44 -7.01 -8.53
CA ALA A 33 4.68 -7.39 -9.92
C ALA A 33 3.42 -7.14 -10.77
N LYS A 34 3.61 -6.95 -12.08
CA LYS A 34 2.47 -6.95 -13.00
C LYS A 34 1.79 -8.32 -12.97
N ALA A 35 0.47 -8.38 -13.13
CA ALA A 35 -0.28 -9.64 -13.10
C ALA A 35 0.28 -10.71 -14.06
N GLY A 36 0.64 -10.32 -15.28
CA GLY A 36 1.26 -11.23 -16.24
C GLY A 36 2.66 -11.72 -15.83
N ASP A 37 3.42 -10.92 -15.08
CA ASP A 37 4.73 -11.30 -14.57
C ASP A 37 4.62 -12.17 -13.31
N ALA A 38 3.61 -11.96 -12.46
CA ALA A 38 3.31 -12.85 -11.34
C ALA A 38 3.03 -14.29 -11.83
N LEU A 39 2.24 -14.47 -12.90
CA LEU A 39 2.01 -15.79 -13.48
C LEU A 39 3.30 -16.45 -13.99
N LYS A 40 4.20 -15.68 -14.62
CA LYS A 40 5.53 -16.18 -15.02
C LYS A 40 6.35 -16.59 -13.81
N MET A 41 6.28 -15.85 -12.70
CA MET A 41 6.97 -16.21 -11.46
C MET A 41 6.45 -17.54 -10.92
N LEU A 42 5.14 -17.71 -10.78
CA LEU A 42 4.59 -18.98 -10.30
C LEU A 42 5.02 -20.15 -11.18
N HIS A 43 4.98 -19.99 -12.50
CA HIS A 43 5.45 -21.03 -13.42
C HIS A 43 6.93 -21.35 -13.23
N TYR A 44 7.78 -20.32 -13.13
CA TYR A 44 9.21 -20.48 -12.89
C TYR A 44 9.48 -21.22 -11.57
N PHE A 45 8.89 -20.76 -10.46
CA PHE A 45 9.14 -21.33 -9.14
C PHE A 45 8.59 -22.75 -8.99
N LYS A 46 7.43 -23.04 -9.58
CA LYS A 46 6.90 -24.41 -9.68
C LYS A 46 7.87 -25.35 -10.39
N GLY A 47 8.46 -24.90 -11.52
CA GLY A 47 9.48 -25.65 -12.25
C GLY A 47 10.78 -25.88 -11.47
N HIS A 48 11.02 -25.15 -10.39
CA HIS A 48 12.18 -25.27 -9.51
C HIS A 48 11.85 -25.94 -8.16
N GLY A 49 10.69 -26.60 -8.05
CA GLY A 49 10.32 -27.39 -6.88
C GLY A 49 9.81 -26.59 -5.68
N PHE A 50 9.35 -25.35 -5.89
CA PHE A 50 8.65 -24.57 -4.86
C PHE A 50 7.14 -24.80 -4.96
N ASP A 51 6.47 -24.73 -3.81
CA ASP A 51 5.01 -24.70 -3.75
C ASP A 51 4.54 -23.30 -4.17
N VAL A 52 3.50 -23.26 -5.00
CA VAL A 52 2.94 -22.01 -5.52
C VAL A 52 1.42 -22.04 -5.42
N GLU A 53 0.84 -20.89 -5.11
CA GLU A 53 -0.59 -20.75 -4.87
C GLU A 53 -1.11 -19.44 -5.49
N ILE A 54 -2.30 -19.51 -6.08
CA ILE A 54 -3.10 -18.32 -6.39
C ILE A 54 -3.99 -18.13 -5.16
N VAL A 55 -3.60 -17.21 -4.28
CA VAL A 55 -4.28 -17.01 -3.00
C VAL A 55 -5.57 -16.25 -3.21
N ASP A 56 -5.49 -15.16 -3.99
CA ASP A 56 -6.62 -14.38 -4.48
C ASP A 56 -6.33 -13.96 -5.93
N GLU A 57 -7.12 -14.44 -6.89
CA GLU A 57 -6.90 -14.15 -8.32
C GLU A 57 -6.94 -12.64 -8.64
N ARG A 58 -7.55 -11.83 -7.77
CA ARG A 58 -7.75 -10.41 -7.97
C ARG A 58 -6.53 -9.59 -7.57
N TRP A 59 -5.65 -10.13 -6.71
CA TRP A 59 -4.52 -9.36 -6.20
C TRP A 59 -3.31 -10.14 -5.67
N LEU A 60 -3.46 -11.37 -5.14
CA LEU A 60 -2.43 -12.04 -4.35
C LEU A 60 -2.06 -13.43 -4.87
N TYR A 61 -0.76 -13.65 -5.05
CA TYR A 61 -0.18 -14.95 -5.34
C TYR A 61 0.92 -15.25 -4.32
N ARG A 62 1.20 -16.53 -4.08
CA ARG A 62 2.18 -16.94 -3.06
C ARG A 62 3.15 -17.98 -3.59
N ILE A 63 4.41 -17.85 -3.19
CA ILE A 63 5.49 -18.82 -3.42
C ILE A 63 6.04 -19.23 -2.06
N THR A 64 6.03 -20.52 -1.75
CA THR A 64 6.34 -21.04 -0.42
C THR A 64 7.53 -22.00 -0.42
N ARG A 65 8.31 -21.97 0.66
CA ARG A 65 9.35 -22.95 0.98
C ARG A 65 9.37 -23.22 2.48
N GLY A 66 8.73 -24.31 2.90
CA GLY A 66 8.53 -24.60 4.32
C GLY A 66 7.62 -23.55 4.96
N GLU A 67 8.05 -22.94 6.07
CA GLU A 67 7.29 -21.89 6.75
C GLU A 67 7.49 -20.48 6.15
N LEU A 68 8.44 -20.33 5.21
CA LEU A 68 8.75 -19.05 4.57
C LEU A 68 7.94 -18.89 3.28
N PHE A 69 7.44 -17.69 3.04
CA PHE A 69 6.69 -17.38 1.82
C PHE A 69 7.01 -16.00 1.25
N VAL A 70 6.75 -15.85 -0.05
CA VAL A 70 6.80 -14.60 -0.78
C VAL A 70 5.40 -14.30 -1.29
N ASP A 71 4.86 -13.16 -0.89
CA ASP A 71 3.59 -12.65 -1.38
C ASP A 71 3.84 -11.77 -2.61
N VAL A 72 3.28 -12.18 -3.74
CA VAL A 72 3.36 -11.50 -5.03
C VAL A 72 2.07 -10.73 -5.24
N ILE A 73 2.13 -9.44 -4.94
CA ILE A 73 1.02 -8.50 -4.98
C ILE A 73 0.95 -7.87 -6.38
N THR A 74 -0.22 -7.94 -7.00
CA THR A 74 -0.45 -7.45 -8.37
C THR A 74 -1.45 -6.31 -8.44
N ASN A 75 -2.17 -6.11 -7.35
CA ASN A 75 -3.20 -5.10 -7.20
C ASN A 75 -3.32 -4.71 -5.71
N MET A 76 -3.67 -3.47 -5.41
CA MET A 76 -4.05 -3.07 -4.05
C MET A 76 -5.52 -3.44 -3.81
N PRO A 77 -5.82 -4.34 -2.86
CA PRO A 77 -7.17 -4.84 -2.63
C PRO A 77 -8.16 -3.77 -2.18
N THR A 78 -7.64 -2.67 -1.64
CA THR A 78 -8.40 -1.60 -1.03
C THR A 78 -8.97 -0.58 -2.02
N VAL A 79 -8.26 -0.31 -3.13
CA VAL A 79 -8.59 0.80 -4.06
C VAL A 79 -8.43 0.44 -5.54
N THR A 80 -8.41 -0.86 -5.87
CA THR A 80 -8.27 -1.38 -7.26
C THR A 80 -7.15 -0.67 -8.03
N THR A 81 -5.95 -0.73 -7.48
CA THR A 81 -4.75 -0.15 -8.08
C THR A 81 -3.82 -1.22 -8.59
N HIS A 82 -3.72 -1.32 -9.91
CA HIS A 82 -2.83 -2.28 -10.55
C HIS A 82 -1.37 -1.87 -10.51
N VAL A 83 -0.48 -2.84 -10.39
CA VAL A 83 0.95 -2.65 -10.64
C VAL A 83 1.17 -2.49 -12.14
N THR A 84 1.66 -1.33 -12.55
CA THR A 84 1.92 -0.97 -13.95
C THR A 84 3.41 -0.73 -14.19
N ASP A 85 3.81 -0.56 -15.45
CA ASP A 85 5.19 -0.21 -15.81
C ASP A 85 5.67 1.08 -15.12
N GLU A 86 4.75 1.99 -14.81
CA GLU A 86 5.02 3.26 -14.13
C GLU A 86 5.56 3.09 -12.69
N TRP A 87 5.36 1.92 -12.06
CA TRP A 87 5.94 1.60 -10.76
C TRP A 87 7.43 1.28 -10.85
N PHE A 88 7.89 0.84 -12.03
CA PHE A 88 9.27 0.42 -12.27
C PHE A 88 10.17 1.56 -12.77
N VAL A 89 9.57 2.67 -13.21
CA VAL A 89 10.29 3.85 -13.69
C VAL A 89 11.07 4.46 -12.53
N ASN A 90 12.40 4.53 -12.65
CA ASN A 90 13.31 5.06 -11.63
C ASN A 90 13.15 4.40 -10.24
N ALA A 91 12.68 3.14 -10.20
CA ALA A 91 12.56 2.41 -8.95
C ALA A 91 13.94 2.25 -8.29
N PRO A 92 14.10 2.62 -7.01
CA PRO A 92 15.39 2.55 -6.32
C PRO A 92 15.95 1.13 -6.30
N GLU A 93 17.27 1.00 -6.42
CA GLU A 93 17.95 -0.29 -6.25
C GLU A 93 18.52 -0.42 -4.84
N ALA A 94 18.52 -1.65 -4.31
CA ALA A 94 19.10 -2.00 -3.03
C ALA A 94 19.74 -3.40 -3.07
N GLU A 95 20.77 -3.59 -2.26
CA GLU A 95 21.38 -4.90 -2.02
C GLU A 95 20.68 -5.59 -0.85
N LEU A 96 19.90 -6.64 -1.14
CA LEU A 96 19.22 -7.45 -0.15
C LEU A 96 19.70 -8.89 -0.24
N PHE A 97 20.25 -9.42 0.85
CA PHE A 97 20.74 -10.81 0.93
C PHE A 97 21.71 -11.20 -0.19
N GLY A 98 22.57 -10.27 -0.62
CA GLY A 98 23.54 -10.47 -1.70
C GLY A 98 22.93 -10.46 -3.11
N ALA A 99 21.73 -9.92 -3.27
CA ALA A 99 21.10 -9.68 -4.56
C ALA A 99 20.73 -8.20 -4.72
N THR A 100 21.12 -7.62 -5.85
CA THR A 100 20.61 -6.34 -6.32
C THR A 100 19.15 -6.50 -6.73
N VAL A 101 18.26 -5.76 -6.09
CA VAL A 101 16.82 -5.75 -6.37
C VAL A 101 16.30 -4.32 -6.46
N ARG A 102 15.16 -4.14 -7.12
CA ARG A 102 14.44 -2.86 -7.11
C ARG A 102 13.43 -2.82 -5.98
N LEU A 103 13.28 -1.67 -5.34
CA LEU A 103 12.31 -1.40 -4.29
C LEU A 103 11.07 -0.71 -4.86
N VAL A 104 9.92 -0.90 -4.21
CA VAL A 104 8.75 -0.06 -4.46
C VAL A 104 9.13 1.40 -4.13
N PRO A 105 8.98 2.37 -5.06
CA PRO A 105 9.37 3.75 -4.82
C PRO A 105 8.60 4.38 -3.64
N PRO A 106 9.15 5.38 -2.94
CA PRO A 106 8.52 5.97 -1.75
C PRO A 106 7.06 6.41 -1.95
N THR A 107 6.74 7.00 -3.10
CA THR A 107 5.36 7.37 -3.48
C THR A 107 4.41 6.17 -3.46
N GLN A 108 4.77 5.10 -4.16
CA GLN A 108 3.98 3.87 -4.24
C GLN A 108 3.97 3.12 -2.91
N PHE A 109 5.06 3.17 -2.14
CA PHE A 109 5.14 2.55 -0.83
C PHE A 109 4.12 3.19 0.12
N ILE A 110 4.12 4.52 0.22
CA ILE A 110 3.13 5.27 1.01
C ILE A 110 1.71 4.91 0.55
N TRP A 111 1.47 4.97 -0.76
CA TRP A 111 0.15 4.68 -1.31
C TRP A 111 -0.34 3.26 -1.01
N SER A 112 0.55 2.26 -1.08
CA SER A 112 0.22 0.86 -0.78
C SER A 112 -0.09 0.59 0.69
N LYS A 113 0.33 1.49 1.60
CA LYS A 113 0.25 1.29 3.05
C LYS A 113 -0.80 2.16 3.72
N ILE A 114 -1.15 3.30 3.12
CA ILE A 114 -1.98 4.33 3.76
C ILE A 114 -3.41 3.87 4.09
N PHE A 115 -3.92 2.87 3.39
CA PHE A 115 -5.25 2.32 3.64
C PHE A 115 -5.28 1.12 4.59
N VAL A 116 -4.12 0.59 5.00
CA VAL A 116 -4.07 -0.54 5.93
C VAL A 116 -4.38 -0.03 7.34
N GLN A 117 -5.67 -0.04 7.67
CA GLN A 117 -6.20 0.49 8.93
C GLN A 117 -7.31 -0.42 9.50
N ASP A 118 -6.90 -1.62 9.88
CA ASP A 118 -7.70 -2.61 10.59
C ASP A 118 -7.33 -2.66 12.08
N HIS A 119 -8.24 -3.14 12.93
CA HIS A 119 -7.99 -3.25 14.38
C HIS A 119 -6.83 -4.19 14.76
N HIS A 120 -6.47 -5.16 13.91
CA HIS A 120 -5.29 -6.01 14.07
C HIS A 120 -4.06 -5.46 13.36
N ARG A 121 -4.23 -4.63 12.33
CA ARG A 121 -3.14 -4.14 11.49
C ARG A 121 -3.30 -2.68 11.07
N TYR A 122 -2.34 -1.86 11.48
CA TYR A 122 -2.29 -0.44 11.18
C TYR A 122 -0.88 0.00 10.73
N ASP A 123 -0.71 0.24 9.42
CA ASP A 123 0.63 0.48 8.83
C ASP A 123 1.03 1.98 8.79
N MET A 124 0.31 2.86 9.49
CA MET A 124 0.58 4.31 9.45
C MET A 124 1.95 4.70 10.00
N ALA A 125 2.51 3.92 10.93
CA ALA A 125 3.88 4.16 11.40
C ALA A 125 4.89 4.04 10.25
N ASP A 126 4.72 3.04 9.38
CA ASP A 126 5.61 2.82 8.23
C ASP A 126 5.47 3.97 7.21
N VAL A 127 4.24 4.45 6.97
CA VAL A 127 3.97 5.65 6.16
C VAL A 127 4.71 6.86 6.73
N ALA A 128 4.59 7.12 8.03
CA ALA A 128 5.22 8.27 8.68
C ALA A 128 6.75 8.19 8.63
N HIS A 129 7.33 7.01 8.82
CA HIS A 129 8.78 6.80 8.72
C HIS A 129 9.31 7.03 7.29
N VAL A 130 8.59 6.55 6.27
CA VAL A 130 8.98 6.80 4.87
C VAL A 130 8.85 8.27 4.51
N ILE A 131 7.82 8.98 4.98
CA ILE A 131 7.76 10.45 4.81
C ILE A 131 8.99 11.09 5.48
N LEU A 132 9.28 10.74 6.74
CA LEU A 132 10.40 11.33 7.49
C LEU A 132 11.74 11.19 6.76
N LYS A 133 12.00 9.99 6.22
CA LYS A 133 13.30 9.61 5.66
C LYS A 133 13.41 9.85 4.15
N CYS A 134 12.30 9.81 3.42
CA CYS A 134 12.29 9.80 1.96
C CYS A 134 11.46 10.93 1.34
N HIS A 135 11.01 11.94 2.09
CA HIS A 135 10.16 13.02 1.56
C HIS A 135 10.62 13.66 0.24
N ASP A 136 11.93 13.82 0.02
CA ASP A 136 12.49 14.40 -1.21
C ASP A 136 12.29 13.50 -2.45
N ALA A 137 12.16 12.20 -2.24
CA ALA A 137 11.92 11.20 -3.28
C ALA A 137 10.42 10.86 -3.45
N VAL A 138 9.54 11.47 -2.63
CA VAL A 138 8.10 11.34 -2.78
C VAL A 138 7.63 12.30 -3.87
N ASP A 139 7.01 11.76 -4.91
CA ASP A 139 6.24 12.54 -5.87
C ASP A 139 4.87 12.87 -5.28
N TRP A 140 4.82 14.00 -4.56
CA TRP A 140 3.63 14.46 -3.87
C TRP A 140 2.45 14.77 -4.79
N ARG A 141 2.70 15.20 -6.03
CA ARG A 141 1.63 15.46 -7.00
C ARG A 141 1.02 14.16 -7.49
N ARG A 142 1.87 13.17 -7.78
CA ARG A 142 1.42 11.84 -8.17
C ARG A 142 0.70 11.14 -7.02
N LEU A 143 1.18 11.28 -5.78
CA LEU A 143 0.49 10.76 -4.61
C LEU A 143 -0.90 11.37 -4.46
N LEU A 144 -1.02 12.70 -4.55
CA LEU A 144 -2.33 13.36 -4.51
C LEU A 144 -3.24 12.89 -5.67
N SER A 145 -2.70 12.79 -6.89
CA SER A 145 -3.44 12.30 -8.06
C SER A 145 -4.02 10.90 -7.85
N HIS A 146 -3.28 10.00 -7.19
CA HIS A 146 -3.74 8.66 -6.84
C HIS A 146 -4.77 8.66 -5.70
N MET A 147 -4.71 9.66 -4.85
CA MET A 147 -5.56 9.83 -3.67
C MET A 147 -6.72 10.80 -3.91
N GLU A 148 -7.01 11.22 -5.15
CA GLU A 148 -8.03 12.25 -5.44
C GLU A 148 -9.40 11.93 -4.85
N LEU A 149 -9.85 10.67 -4.96
CA LEU A 149 -11.12 10.22 -4.38
C LEU A 149 -11.05 10.00 -2.85
N TYR A 150 -9.85 9.91 -2.31
CA TYR A 150 -9.54 9.52 -0.94
C TYR A 150 -8.67 10.56 -0.24
N TRP A 151 -8.82 11.82 -0.63
CA TRP A 151 -7.95 12.91 -0.19
C TRP A 151 -8.07 13.13 1.33
N GLU A 152 -9.22 12.77 1.92
CA GLU A 152 -9.42 12.79 3.38
C GLU A 152 -8.44 11.85 4.09
N VAL A 153 -8.15 10.68 3.50
CA VAL A 153 -7.20 9.70 4.04
C VAL A 153 -5.78 10.24 3.98
N LEU A 154 -5.42 10.90 2.87
CA LEU A 154 -4.13 11.57 2.76
C LEU A 154 -4.01 12.70 3.79
N LEU A 155 -5.04 13.53 3.97
CA LEU A 155 -5.04 14.58 4.98
C LEU A 155 -4.85 14.03 6.40
N ILE A 156 -5.57 12.96 6.77
CA ILE A 156 -5.41 12.29 8.07
C ILE A 156 -3.97 11.81 8.27
N ALA A 157 -3.39 11.14 7.27
CA ALA A 157 -2.01 10.65 7.33
C ALA A 157 -1.00 11.79 7.52
N LEU A 158 -1.18 12.92 6.82
CA LEU A 158 -0.30 14.08 6.94
C LEU A 158 -0.47 14.81 8.28
N LEU A 159 -1.69 14.90 8.81
CA LEU A 159 -1.93 15.42 10.16
C LEU A 159 -1.27 14.52 11.21
N ASN A 160 -1.38 13.20 11.07
CA ASN A 160 -0.74 12.25 11.97
C ASN A 160 0.80 12.38 11.90
N PHE A 161 1.37 12.47 10.70
CA PHE A 161 2.81 12.74 10.52
C PHE A 161 3.25 14.02 11.26
N ARG A 162 2.49 15.11 11.15
CA ARG A 162 2.79 16.38 11.83
C ARG A 162 2.67 16.29 13.35
N PHE A 163 1.76 15.47 13.86
CA PHE A 163 1.64 15.20 15.29
C PHE A 163 2.83 14.38 15.80
N ILE A 164 3.24 13.34 15.05
CA ILE A 164 4.38 12.49 15.39
C ILE A 164 5.71 13.27 15.31
N TYR A 165 5.87 14.11 14.29
CA TYR A 165 7.11 14.88 14.02
C TYR A 165 6.86 16.38 13.84
N PRO A 166 6.52 17.12 14.91
CA PRO A 166 6.19 18.55 14.80
C PRO A 166 7.36 19.41 14.29
N SER A 167 8.62 19.05 14.58
CA SER A 167 9.81 19.73 14.04
C SER A 167 10.01 19.49 12.54
N GLU A 168 9.54 18.34 12.05
CA GLU A 168 9.77 17.87 10.67
C GLU A 168 8.59 18.17 9.74
N ARG A 169 7.61 18.95 10.19
CA ARG A 169 6.41 19.31 9.43
C ARG A 169 6.69 19.93 8.04
N HIS A 170 7.88 20.46 7.84
CA HIS A 170 8.34 21.06 6.59
C HIS A 170 8.68 20.03 5.51
N LYS A 171 8.84 18.74 5.88
CA LYS A 171 9.07 17.64 4.95
C LYS A 171 7.86 17.34 4.07
N VAL A 172 6.67 17.74 4.50
CA VAL A 172 5.46 17.71 3.67
C VAL A 172 5.34 19.07 2.96
N PRO A 173 5.15 19.11 1.63
CA PRO A 173 5.02 20.36 0.92
C PRO A 173 3.86 21.20 1.45
N ARG A 174 4.11 22.50 1.66
CA ARG A 174 3.11 23.44 2.15
C ARG A 174 1.86 23.48 1.25
N TRP A 175 2.06 23.53 -0.07
CA TRP A 175 0.96 23.57 -1.04
C TRP A 175 0.00 22.39 -0.90
N LEU A 176 0.49 21.20 -0.53
CA LEU A 176 -0.33 20.01 -0.40
C LEU A 176 -1.23 20.10 0.84
N MET A 177 -0.70 20.63 1.95
CA MET A 177 -1.50 20.88 3.14
C MET A 177 -2.56 21.97 2.89
N GLU A 178 -2.20 23.03 2.17
CA GLU A 178 -3.13 24.10 1.80
C GLU A 178 -4.27 23.57 0.92
N GLU A 179 -3.94 22.85 -0.15
CA GLU A 179 -4.90 22.19 -1.05
C GLU A 179 -5.88 21.28 -0.29
N LEU A 180 -5.37 20.39 0.58
CA LEU A 180 -6.23 19.43 1.30
C LEU A 180 -7.12 20.11 2.36
N LEU A 181 -6.65 21.18 2.99
CA LEU A 181 -7.46 21.96 3.93
C LEU A 181 -8.51 22.81 3.20
N GLU A 182 -8.20 23.32 2.01
CA GLU A 182 -9.16 24.00 1.14
C GLU A 182 -10.26 23.04 0.69
N ARG A 183 -9.92 21.82 0.25
CA ARG A 183 -10.93 20.78 -0.06
C ARG A 183 -11.86 20.48 1.12
N LEU A 184 -11.31 20.42 2.34
CA LEU A 184 -12.11 20.22 3.56
C LEU A 184 -13.04 21.40 3.85
N HIS A 185 -12.53 22.62 3.67
CA HIS A 185 -13.31 23.84 3.84
C HIS A 185 -14.47 23.88 2.83
N ASP A 186 -14.18 23.68 1.54
CA ASP A 186 -15.17 23.67 0.47
C ASP A 186 -16.22 22.57 0.68
N GLN A 187 -15.79 21.38 1.12
CA GLN A 187 -16.71 20.28 1.43
C GLN A 187 -17.67 20.63 2.58
N ALA A 188 -17.25 21.41 3.57
CA ALA A 188 -18.07 21.78 4.72
C ALA A 188 -19.29 22.63 4.33
N ASP A 189 -19.19 23.39 3.24
CA ASP A 189 -20.29 24.21 2.71
C ASP A 189 -21.24 23.42 1.81
N MET A 190 -20.87 22.20 1.41
CA MET A 190 -21.69 21.35 0.55
C MET A 190 -22.74 20.57 1.34
N LYS A 191 -23.90 20.35 0.71
CA LYS A 191 -24.90 19.42 1.24
C LYS A 191 -24.32 18.01 1.24
N GLY A 192 -24.47 17.30 2.36
CA GLY A 192 -24.09 15.90 2.47
C GLY A 192 -24.75 15.00 1.39
N PRO A 193 -24.17 13.82 1.12
CA PRO A 193 -24.64 12.94 0.06
C PRO A 193 -26.09 12.50 0.31
N GLY A 194 -26.87 12.39 -0.77
CA GLY A 194 -28.25 11.89 -0.70
C GLY A 194 -28.36 10.40 -0.36
N LYS A 195 -27.27 9.65 -0.53
CA LYS A 195 -27.16 8.22 -0.21
C LYS A 195 -26.24 8.03 1.00
N LYS A 196 -26.64 7.15 1.92
CA LYS A 196 -25.78 6.69 3.01
C LYS A 196 -24.71 5.75 2.44
N VAL A 197 -23.44 6.13 2.52
CA VAL A 197 -22.30 5.34 2.05
C VAL A 197 -21.33 5.13 3.20
N CYS A 198 -20.91 3.89 3.43
CA CYS A 198 -19.83 3.58 4.36
C CYS A 198 -18.56 3.30 3.55
N ARG A 199 -17.58 4.21 3.66
CA ARG A 199 -16.23 4.03 3.08
C ARG A 199 -15.30 3.25 4.02
N GLY A 200 -15.72 2.91 5.23
CA GLY A 200 -14.89 2.22 6.22
C GLY A 200 -14.45 0.82 5.79
N ARG A 201 -15.26 0.12 4.99
CA ARG A 201 -14.89 -1.19 4.44
C ARG A 201 -13.67 -1.15 3.50
N ILE A 202 -13.29 0.03 3.00
CA ILE A 202 -12.02 0.26 2.32
C ILE A 202 -10.86 0.01 3.32
N PHE A 203 -10.95 0.53 4.54
CA PHE A 203 -9.92 0.30 5.57
C PHE A 203 -9.93 -1.12 6.13
N SER A 204 -11.10 -1.62 6.53
CA SER A 204 -11.28 -2.96 7.06
C SER A 204 -12.67 -3.48 6.71
N PRO A 205 -12.80 -4.52 5.87
CA PRO A 205 -14.10 -5.11 5.55
C PRO A 205 -14.81 -5.65 6.78
N ARG A 206 -14.02 -6.17 7.74
CA ARG A 206 -14.47 -6.84 8.96
C ARG A 206 -15.00 -5.83 9.97
N ASP A 207 -14.25 -4.75 10.22
CA ASP A 207 -14.60 -3.78 11.26
C ASP A 207 -15.84 -2.96 10.91
N TYR A 208 -16.08 -2.78 9.61
CA TYR A 208 -17.20 -1.99 9.08
C TYR A 208 -18.29 -2.85 8.41
N ALA A 209 -18.34 -4.15 8.70
CA ALA A 209 -19.39 -5.03 8.19
C ALA A 209 -20.78 -4.62 8.70
N MET A 210 -20.86 -4.31 10.00
CA MET A 210 -22.08 -3.84 10.68
C MET A 210 -22.74 -2.65 9.98
N ASP A 211 -21.94 -1.70 9.48
CA ASP A 211 -22.41 -0.51 8.79
C ASP A 211 -23.27 -0.84 7.57
N VAL A 212 -22.87 -1.87 6.83
CA VAL A 212 -23.56 -2.30 5.61
C VAL A 212 -24.67 -3.30 5.93
N ASP A 213 -24.36 -4.31 6.75
CA ASP A 213 -25.26 -5.43 7.01
C ASP A 213 -26.47 -5.04 7.87
N GLU A 214 -26.28 -4.12 8.82
CA GLU A 214 -27.31 -3.77 9.80
C GLU A 214 -27.70 -2.29 9.78
N TRP A 215 -26.76 -1.36 9.56
CA TRP A 215 -27.05 0.08 9.65
C TRP A 215 -27.53 0.73 8.34
N GLY A 216 -27.63 -0.06 7.28
CA GLY A 216 -28.22 0.34 5.99
C GLY A 216 -27.38 1.33 5.19
N TYR A 217 -26.06 1.35 5.41
CA TYR A 217 -25.14 2.06 4.53
C TYR A 217 -24.90 1.22 3.26
N SER A 218 -24.76 1.87 2.12
CA SER A 218 -24.26 1.17 0.94
C SER A 218 -22.74 1.07 0.98
N ASP A 219 -22.24 -0.03 0.46
CA ASP A 219 -20.81 -0.22 0.23
C ASP A 219 -20.25 0.87 -0.71
N ALA A 220 -19.00 1.27 -0.48
CA ALA A 220 -18.30 2.26 -1.27
C ALA A 220 -17.79 1.66 -2.58
N VAL A 221 -17.07 0.53 -2.50
CA VAL A 221 -16.66 -0.42 -3.55
C VAL A 221 -16.05 -1.62 -2.82
N GLY A 222 -16.24 -2.85 -3.31
CA GLY A 222 -15.83 -4.08 -2.61
C GLY A 222 -14.33 -4.16 -2.30
N ASN A 223 -13.98 -4.30 -1.03
CA ASN A 223 -12.62 -4.56 -0.58
C ASN A 223 -12.28 -6.05 -0.79
N LEU A 224 -11.13 -6.32 -1.41
CA LEU A 224 -10.73 -7.67 -1.80
C LEU A 224 -10.11 -8.50 -0.65
N GLU A 225 -9.94 -7.93 0.55
CA GLU A 225 -9.30 -8.59 1.71
C GLU A 225 -10.26 -9.36 2.63
N GLU A 226 -11.54 -9.57 2.26
CA GLU A 226 -12.59 -10.16 3.12
C GLU A 226 -12.23 -11.50 3.82
N GLN A 227 -11.16 -12.21 3.43
CA GLN A 227 -10.78 -13.51 3.98
C GLN A 227 -9.35 -13.63 4.55
N TYR A 228 -8.54 -12.57 4.56
CA TYR A 228 -7.12 -12.69 4.96
C TYR A 228 -6.87 -12.08 6.35
N GLY A 229 -6.96 -12.91 7.39
CA GLY A 229 -6.73 -12.51 8.77
C GLY A 229 -7.13 -13.58 9.77
N GLU A 230 -6.42 -14.71 9.72
CA GLU A 230 -6.26 -15.67 10.83
C GLU A 230 -4.77 -15.79 11.18
#